data_AF-K1MCQ1-F1
#
_entry.id   AF-K1MCQ1-F1
#
_cell.length_a   1.000
_cell.length_b   1.000
_cell.length_c   1.000
_cell.angle_alpha   90.00
_cell.angle_beta   90.00
_cell.angle_gamma   90.00
#
_symmetry.space_group_name_H-M   'P 1'
#
loop_
_entity.id
_entity.type
_entity.pdbx_description
1 polymer ?
#
loop_
_entity_poly.entity_id
_entity_poly.type
_entity_poly.pdbx_seq_one_letter_code
_entity_poly.pdbx_strand_id
1 'polypeptide(L)'
;MTKKTKNVPRNSTQYTHLCSEYIIPASNILDKISYKAHDLYNRALYDLRQGLFHKQYVKGYDQLDSMFKKRYKARECILYHELGYVQSAQQTLKEVNMIWQAWFKANKAYRRILASLRVSLECLNT
;
A
#
# COMPACT_ATOMS: atom_id res chain seq x y z
N MET A 1 21.06 0.36 -40.12
CA MET A 1 21.79 -0.37 -39.06
C MET A 1 20.93 -0.39 -37.79
N THR A 2 20.29 -1.52 -37.48
CA THR A 2 19.44 -1.68 -36.28
C THR A 2 20.32 -1.82 -35.04
N LYS A 3 20.26 -0.85 -34.10
CA LYS A 3 20.92 -0.94 -32.80
C LYS A 3 20.36 -2.15 -32.03
N LYS A 4 21.12 -3.24 -31.95
CA LYS A 4 20.83 -4.35 -31.02
C LYS A 4 21.06 -3.83 -29.61
N THR A 5 19.98 -3.52 -28.89
CA THR A 5 20.03 -3.32 -27.44
C THR A 5 20.56 -4.60 -26.81
N LYS A 6 21.76 -4.54 -26.21
CA LYS A 6 22.31 -5.65 -25.43
C LYS A 6 21.34 -5.91 -24.27
N ASN A 7 20.60 -7.01 -24.36
CA ASN A 7 19.73 -7.44 -23.29
C ASN A 7 20.64 -8.02 -22.19
N VAL A 8 21.02 -7.18 -21.22
CA VAL A 8 21.83 -7.63 -20.08
C VAL A 8 20.94 -8.52 -19.22
N PRO A 9 21.31 -9.80 -19.00
CA PRO A 9 20.50 -10.68 -18.17
C PRO A 9 20.40 -10.13 -16.75
N ARG A 10 19.19 -10.12 -16.19
CA ARG A 10 18.91 -9.70 -14.82
C ARG A 10 19.76 -10.56 -13.88
N ASN A 11 20.62 -9.93 -13.06
CA ASN A 11 21.62 -10.55 -12.17
C ASN A 11 22.91 -11.09 -12.83
N SER A 12 23.40 -10.48 -13.91
CA SER A 12 24.66 -10.91 -14.55
C SER A 12 25.91 -10.81 -13.65
N THR A 13 25.85 -10.02 -12.58
CA THR A 13 26.93 -9.88 -11.59
C THR A 13 26.71 -10.88 -10.44
N GLN A 14 27.57 -11.90 -10.36
CA GLN A 14 27.68 -12.72 -9.15
C GLN A 14 28.43 -11.92 -8.07
N TYR A 15 27.70 -11.35 -7.12
CA TYR A 15 28.29 -10.67 -5.96
C TYR A 15 28.74 -11.73 -4.95
N THR A 16 29.96 -12.22 -5.07
CA THR A 16 30.52 -13.30 -4.23
C THR A 16 30.81 -12.88 -2.79
N HIS A 17 30.65 -11.61 -2.39
CA HIS A 17 31.29 -11.11 -1.16
C HIS A 17 30.48 -10.28 -0.15
N LEU A 18 29.15 -10.14 -0.26
CA LEU A 18 28.41 -9.27 0.70
C LEU A 18 27.03 -9.78 1.17
N CYS A 19 26.74 -11.07 1.14
CA CYS A 19 25.42 -11.57 1.54
C CYS A 19 25.38 -12.04 3.00
N SER A 20 25.39 -11.10 3.96
CA SER A 20 24.71 -11.34 5.25
C SER A 20 23.18 -11.27 5.11
N GLU A 21 22.69 -10.86 3.94
CA GLU A 21 21.28 -10.70 3.61
C GLU A 21 20.96 -11.48 2.32
N TYR A 22 19.88 -12.27 2.36
CA TYR A 22 19.45 -13.13 1.28
C TYR A 22 19.16 -12.32 -0.01
N ILE A 23 20.05 -12.36 -1.00
CA ILE A 23 19.73 -11.86 -2.33
C ILE A 23 18.71 -12.81 -2.95
N ILE A 24 17.46 -12.34 -3.06
CA ILE A 24 16.41 -13.06 -3.79
C ILE A 24 16.64 -12.79 -5.29
N PRO A 25 17.02 -13.80 -6.08
CA PRO A 25 17.19 -13.59 -7.52
C PRO A 25 15.85 -13.19 -8.12
N ALA A 26 15.88 -12.16 -8.97
CA ALA A 26 14.72 -11.78 -9.75
C ALA A 26 14.13 -12.98 -10.50
N SER A 27 12.85 -13.25 -10.27
CA SER A 27 12.12 -14.34 -10.89
C SER A 27 10.78 -13.85 -11.45
N ASN A 28 10.30 -14.49 -12.51
CA ASN A 28 8.98 -14.22 -13.06
C ASN A 28 7.86 -14.45 -12.02
N ILE A 29 8.11 -15.28 -11.01
CA ILE A 29 7.19 -15.54 -9.91
C ILE A 29 7.11 -14.32 -9.00
N LEU A 30 8.26 -13.73 -8.65
CA LEU A 30 8.31 -12.51 -7.84
C LEU A 30 7.56 -11.37 -8.51
N ASP A 31 7.81 -11.13 -9.80
CA ASP A 31 7.12 -10.08 -10.54
C ASP A 31 5.58 -10.31 -10.54
N LYS A 32 5.12 -11.55 -10.78
CA LYS A 32 3.69 -11.91 -10.71
C LYS A 32 3.07 -11.64 -9.33
N ILE A 33 3.78 -11.99 -8.25
CA ILE A 33 3.30 -11.77 -6.88
C ILE A 33 3.28 -10.26 -6.58
N SER A 34 4.29 -9.51 -7.03
CA SER A 34 4.34 -8.06 -6.88
C SER A 34 3.16 -7.37 -7.55
N TYR A 35 2.79 -7.78 -8.78
CA TYR A 35 1.59 -7.25 -9.45
C TYR A 35 0.32 -7.51 -8.64
N LYS A 36 0.13 -8.74 -8.16
CA LYS A 36 -1.05 -9.09 -7.33
C LYS A 36 -1.11 -8.33 -6.01
N ALA A 37 0.05 -8.16 -5.35
CA ALA A 37 0.15 -7.34 -4.15
C ALA A 37 -0.23 -5.89 -4.43
N HIS A 38 0.22 -5.34 -5.57
CA HIS A 38 -0.10 -3.99 -5.99
C HIS A 38 -1.61 -3.82 -6.26
N ASP A 39 -2.25 -4.81 -6.89
CA ASP A 39 -3.70 -4.78 -7.14
C ASP A 39 -4.50 -4.82 -5.84
N LEU A 40 -4.13 -5.69 -4.89
CA LEU A 40 -4.74 -5.73 -3.55
C LEU A 40 -4.54 -4.40 -2.81
N TYR A 41 -3.33 -3.85 -2.86
CA TYR A 41 -2.99 -2.58 -2.25
C TYR A 41 -3.87 -1.43 -2.79
N ASN A 42 -3.96 -1.30 -4.11
CA ASN A 42 -4.76 -0.27 -4.77
C ASN A 42 -6.26 -0.43 -4.47
N ARG A 43 -6.76 -1.67 -4.48
CA ARG A 43 -8.15 -1.95 -4.15
C ARG A 43 -8.48 -1.56 -2.72
N ALA A 44 -7.63 -1.93 -1.76
CA ALA A 44 -7.81 -1.58 -0.36
C ALA A 44 -7.77 -0.06 -0.13
N LEU A 45 -6.85 0.65 -0.78
CA LEU A 45 -6.83 2.13 -0.75
C LEU A 45 -8.11 2.74 -1.32
N TYR A 46 -8.62 2.20 -2.42
CA TYR A 46 -9.88 2.66 -3.01
C TYR A 46 -11.03 2.50 -2.01
N ASP A 47 -11.17 1.33 -1.38
CA ASP A 47 -12.23 1.08 -0.39
C ASP A 47 -12.15 2.02 0.81
N LEU A 48 -10.93 2.29 1.32
CA LEU A 48 -10.72 3.24 2.41
C LEU A 48 -11.14 4.66 2.03
N ARG A 49 -10.79 5.12 0.83
CA ARG A 49 -11.20 6.43 0.31
C ARG A 49 -12.71 6.50 0.11
N GLN A 50 -13.31 5.48 -0.50
CA GLN A 50 -14.76 5.43 -0.68
C GLN A 50 -15.49 5.45 0.66
N GLY A 51 -15.04 4.67 1.64
CA GLY A 51 -15.59 4.66 2.99
C GLY A 51 -15.49 6.02 3.67
N LEU A 52 -14.39 6.75 3.48
CA LEU A 52 -14.25 8.12 3.97
C LEU A 52 -15.28 9.07 3.35
N PHE A 53 -15.42 9.08 2.02
CA PHE A 53 -16.33 9.99 1.33
C PHE A 53 -17.81 9.67 1.60
N HIS A 54 -18.16 8.38 1.74
CA HIS A 54 -19.51 7.93 2.02
C HIS A 54 -19.85 7.91 3.53
N LYS A 55 -18.97 8.43 4.40
CA LYS A 55 -19.11 8.38 5.87
C LYS A 55 -19.22 6.96 6.45
N GLN A 56 -18.84 5.94 5.69
CA GLN A 56 -18.76 4.53 6.09
C GLN A 56 -17.30 4.17 6.38
N TYR A 57 -16.79 4.70 7.49
CA TYR A 57 -15.38 4.60 7.82
C TYR A 57 -14.95 3.17 8.18
N VAL A 58 -13.84 2.72 7.59
CA VAL A 58 -13.18 1.46 7.95
C VAL A 58 -12.20 1.72 9.10
N LYS A 59 -12.49 1.14 10.26
CA LYS A 59 -11.73 1.32 11.50
C LYS A 59 -10.58 0.31 11.56
N GLY A 60 -9.42 0.75 11.09
CA GLY A 60 -8.16 0.05 11.30
C GLY A 60 -8.01 -1.24 10.47
N TYR A 61 -6.95 -1.97 10.79
CA TYR A 61 -6.56 -3.17 10.05
C TYR A 61 -7.57 -4.32 10.18
N ASP A 62 -8.08 -4.61 11.38
CA ASP A 62 -8.94 -5.78 11.59
C ASP A 62 -10.24 -5.69 10.80
N GLN A 63 -10.82 -4.49 10.71
CA GLN A 63 -12.02 -4.28 9.90
C GLN A 63 -11.69 -4.41 8.41
N LEU A 64 -10.55 -3.89 7.96
CA LEU A 64 -10.10 -4.01 6.57
C LEU A 64 -9.87 -5.48 6.18
N ASP A 65 -9.15 -6.24 7.01
CA ASP A 65 -8.91 -7.67 6.81
C ASP A 65 -10.21 -8.48 6.79
N SER A 66 -11.12 -8.21 7.74
CA SER A 66 -12.44 -8.84 7.79
C SER A 66 -13.28 -8.56 6.53
N MET A 67 -13.24 -7.31 6.02
CA MET A 67 -13.94 -6.93 4.79
C MET A 67 -13.44 -7.73 3.58
N PHE A 68 -12.13 -7.85 3.41
CA PHE A 68 -11.55 -8.61 2.29
C PHE A 68 -11.81 -10.11 2.43
N LYS A 69 -11.73 -10.67 3.64
CA LYS A 69 -12.14 -12.07 3.92
C LYS A 69 -13.62 -12.31 3.59
N LYS A 70 -14.51 -11.39 3.94
CA LYS A 70 -15.95 -11.51 3.64
C LYS A 70 -16.22 -11.46 2.14
N ARG A 71 -15.59 -10.53 1.41
CA ARG A 71 -15.74 -10.41 -0.04
C ARG A 71 -15.18 -11.62 -0.79
N TYR A 72 -14.09 -12.21 -0.29
CA TYR A 72 -13.58 -13.48 -0.82
C TYR A 72 -14.60 -14.61 -0.64
N LYS A 73 -15.17 -14.77 0.57
CA LYS A 73 -16.21 -15.77 0.83
C LYS A 73 -17.46 -15.56 -0.04
N ALA A 74 -17.80 -14.31 -0.33
CA ALA A 74 -18.89 -13.94 -1.23
C ALA A 74 -18.56 -14.06 -2.72
N ARG A 75 -17.32 -14.44 -3.09
CA ARG A 75 -16.81 -14.51 -4.47
C ARG A 75 -16.82 -13.16 -5.21
N GLU A 76 -16.83 -12.05 -4.48
CA GLU A 76 -16.82 -10.69 -5.05
C GLU A 76 -15.40 -10.18 -5.33
N CYS A 77 -14.41 -10.67 -4.58
CA CYS A 77 -13.02 -10.24 -4.71
C CYS A 77 -12.09 -11.42 -4.40
N ILE A 78 -11.34 -11.86 -5.41
CA ILE A 78 -10.42 -12.99 -5.30
C ILE A 78 -9.02 -12.58 -4.82
N LEU A 79 -8.69 -11.28 -4.87
CA LEU A 79 -7.35 -10.73 -4.61
C LEU A 79 -6.75 -11.18 -3.27
N TYR A 80 -7.59 -11.42 -2.25
CA TYR A 80 -7.11 -11.83 -0.92
C TYR A 80 -6.40 -13.20 -0.91
N HIS A 81 -6.73 -14.12 -1.84
CA HIS A 81 -6.08 -15.43 -1.95
C HIS A 81 -5.13 -15.54 -3.15
N GLU A 82 -5.06 -14.53 -4.02
CA GLU A 82 -4.24 -14.61 -5.23
C GLU A 82 -2.73 -14.56 -4.96
N LEU A 83 -2.30 -14.00 -3.83
CA LEU A 83 -0.89 -13.91 -3.43
C LEU A 83 -0.25 -15.26 -3.07
N GLY A 84 -1.01 -16.35 -3.06
CA GLY A 84 -0.53 -17.70 -2.72
C GLY A 84 -0.39 -17.97 -1.22
N TYR A 85 -0.09 -16.93 -0.43
CA TYR A 85 -0.05 -16.99 1.03
C TYR A 85 -0.95 -15.92 1.65
N VAL A 86 -1.75 -16.32 2.64
CA VAL A 86 -2.65 -15.42 3.39
C VAL A 86 -1.85 -14.33 4.11
N GLN A 87 -0.65 -14.68 4.60
CA GLN A 87 0.24 -13.78 5.31
C GLN A 87 0.70 -12.62 4.41
N SER A 88 0.91 -12.86 3.12
CA SER A 88 1.28 -11.82 2.17
C SER A 88 0.14 -10.83 1.98
N ALA A 89 -1.10 -11.32 1.83
CA ALA A 89 -2.27 -10.45 1.76
C ALA A 89 -2.46 -9.63 3.03
N GLN A 90 -2.30 -10.25 4.21
CA GLN A 90 -2.36 -9.58 5.50
C GLN A 90 -1.30 -8.49 5.62
N GLN A 91 -0.06 -8.76 5.20
CA GLN A 91 1.02 -7.79 5.20
C GLN A 91 0.70 -6.59 4.30
N THR A 92 0.22 -6.83 3.08
CA THR A 92 -0.21 -5.75 2.18
C THR A 92 -1.31 -4.89 2.80
N LEU A 93 -2.30 -5.50 3.46
CA LEU A 93 -3.37 -4.74 4.13
C LEU A 93 -2.87 -3.96 5.36
N LYS A 94 -1.87 -4.47 6.09
CA LYS A 94 -1.21 -3.74 7.19
C LYS A 94 -0.50 -2.50 6.68
N GLU A 95 0.22 -2.61 5.57
CA GLU A 95 0.91 -1.49 4.93
C GLU A 95 -0.06 -0.40 4.49
N VAL A 96 -1.16 -0.78 3.84
CA VAL A 96 -2.24 0.13 3.47
C VAL A 96 -2.79 0.85 4.70
N ASN A 97 -3.11 0.10 5.77
CA ASN A 97 -3.63 0.70 7.00
C ASN A 97 -2.62 1.65 7.64
N MET A 98 -1.32 1.30 7.68
CA MET A 98 -0.27 2.16 8.23
C MET A 98 -0.19 3.51 7.49
N ILE A 99 -0.17 3.47 6.15
CA ILE A 99 -0.15 4.67 5.31
C ILE A 99 -1.40 5.51 5.53
N TRP A 100 -2.57 4.87 5.63
CA TRP A 100 -3.83 5.55 5.88
C TRP A 100 -3.88 6.24 7.24
N GLN A 101 -3.40 5.58 8.30
CA GLN A 101 -3.28 6.19 9.63
C GLN A 101 -2.28 7.36 9.64
N ALA A 102 -1.16 7.24 8.93
CA ALA A 102 -0.19 8.33 8.78
C ALA A 102 -0.84 9.55 8.11
N TRP A 103 -1.62 9.33 7.05
CA TRP A 103 -2.37 10.39 6.37
C TRP A 103 -3.37 11.09 7.31
N PHE A 104 -4.13 10.36 8.14
CA PHE A 104 -5.00 10.99 9.12
C PHE A 104 -4.26 11.83 10.15
N LYS A 105 -3.12 11.34 10.64
CA LYS A 105 -2.27 12.10 11.57
C LYS A 105 -1.79 13.40 10.93
N ALA A 106 -1.30 13.33 9.69
CA ALA A 106 -0.86 14.50 8.92
C ALA A 106 -1.99 15.51 8.71
N ASN A 107 -3.18 15.04 8.30
CA ASN A 107 -4.35 15.91 8.12
C ASN A 107 -4.80 16.57 9.43
N LYS A 108 -4.80 15.83 10.53
CA LYS A 108 -5.15 16.38 11.84
C LYS A 108 -4.17 17.49 12.26
N ALA A 109 -2.87 17.29 12.03
CA ALA A 109 -1.86 18.30 12.28
C ALA A 109 -2.05 19.53 11.39
N TYR A 110 -2.26 19.32 10.09
CA TYR A 110 -2.49 20.39 9.12
C TYR A 110 -3.69 21.27 9.51
N ARG A 111 -4.83 20.65 9.88
CA ARG A 111 -6.03 21.39 10.33
C ARG A 111 -5.79 22.22 11.59
N ARG A 112 -4.97 21.74 12.53
CA ARG A 112 -4.61 22.48 13.74
C ARG A 112 -3.75 23.71 13.42
N ILE A 113 -2.76 23.55 12.53
CA ILE A 113 -1.91 24.65 12.09
C ILE A 113 -2.76 25.72 11.39
N LEU A 114 -3.64 25.32 10.47
CA LEU A 114 -4.55 26.26 9.80
C LEU A 114 -5.46 27.00 10.78
N ALA A 115 -6.01 26.31 11.79
CA ALA A 115 -6.83 26.95 12.82
C ALA A 115 -6.02 27.96 13.64
N SER A 116 -4.79 27.62 14.00
CA SER A 116 -3.88 28.53 14.72
C SER A 116 -3.56 29.79 13.89
N LEU A 117 -3.22 29.62 12.62
CA LEU A 117 -2.92 30.72 11.71
C LEU A 117 -4.13 31.66 11.53
N ARG A 118 -5.34 31.08 11.45
CA ARG A 118 -6.58 31.86 11.36
C ARG A 118 -6.77 32.76 12.57
N VAL A 119 -6.59 32.23 13.78
CA VAL A 119 -6.69 33.00 15.03
C VAL A 119 -5.64 34.10 15.07
N SER A 120 -4.39 33.81 14.70
CA SER A 120 -3.32 34.82 14.68
C SER A 120 -3.59 35.96 13.69
N LEU A 121 -4.17 35.66 12.52
CA LEU A 121 -4.57 36.68 11.54
C LEU A 121 -5.75 37.53 12.02
N GLU A 122 -6.72 36.94 12.72
CA GLU A 122 -7.83 37.68 13.32
C GLU A 122 -7.35 38.63 14.42
N CYS A 123 -6.39 38.23 15.25
CA CYS A 123 -5.79 39.08 16.29
C CYS A 123 -4.90 40.21 15.76
N LEU A 124 -4.34 40.10 14.55
CA LEU A 124 -3.52 41.15 13.91
C LEU A 124 -4.37 42.22 13.23
N ASN A 125 -5.63 41.91 12.91
CA ASN A 125 -6.56 42.82 12.22
C ASN A 125 -7.51 43.56 13.19
N THR A 126 -7.35 43.37 14.50
CA THR A 126 -8.05 44.08 15.59
C THR A 126 -7.09 44.99 16.32
#